data_AF-A0A7V9FSC1-F1
#
_entry.id   AF-A0A7V9FSC1-F1
#
_cell.length_a   1.000
_cell.length_b   1.000
_cell.length_c   1.000
_cell.angle_alpha   90.00
_cell.angle_beta   90.00
_cell.angle_gamma   90.00
#
_symmetry.space_group_name_H-M   'P 1'
#
loop_
_entity.id
_entity.type
_entity.pdbx_description
1 polymer ?
#
loop_
_entity_poly.entity_id
_entity_poly.type
_entity_poly.pdbx_seq_one_letter_code
_entity_poly.pdbx_strand_id
1 'polypeptide(L)'
;VYYLIAFAGLVLVWDACARRTAGVRRPWAGTLARDLGPASWAMALVPVGAYLATWWAWLRSETGVDRHAVGHQIGTDGPFSFVPAALRSLWYYSAAILRFHENLVTPAHPHPWESKPWSWPMGLRPMLYYYESGAAAPGCGRPGCVASVMLVGTPAMWWLTLPVLVWALWRAVTGPDWRYAAVLTGYAAGWLPWFLNIHRQMYFFYMTPVAPFLVIAVTLVLGEILGRARDGAERRGTGLLVVSLYVGLVVANFIWLWPILTGGSITPEHWNAELWLPSWR
;
A
#
# COMPACT_ATOMS: atom_id res chain seq x y z
N VAL A 1 -8.64 1.91 7.75
CA VAL A 1 -8.99 3.13 8.52
C VAL A 1 -8.19 4.34 8.04
N TYR A 2 -6.85 4.33 8.10
CA TYR A 2 -6.02 5.50 7.72
C TYR A 2 -6.31 6.06 6.32
N TYR A 3 -6.46 5.20 5.31
CA TYR A 3 -6.88 5.62 3.97
C TYR A 3 -8.21 6.41 3.97
N LEU A 4 -9.22 5.93 4.69
CA LEU A 4 -10.52 6.60 4.75
C LEU A 4 -10.41 7.97 5.40
N ILE A 5 -9.68 8.08 6.52
CA ILE A 5 -9.46 9.35 7.22
C ILE A 5 -8.72 10.33 6.31
N ALA A 6 -7.64 9.87 5.67
CA ALA A 6 -6.81 10.71 4.80
C ALA A 6 -7.61 11.21 3.57
N PHE A 7 -8.35 10.33 2.89
CA PHE A 7 -9.17 10.71 1.74
C PHE A 7 -10.38 11.56 2.14
N ALA A 8 -11.01 11.31 3.29
CA ALA A 8 -12.07 12.17 3.80
C ALA A 8 -11.56 13.60 4.05
N GLY A 9 -10.39 13.73 4.68
CA GLY A 9 -9.72 15.02 4.85
C GLY A 9 -9.40 15.70 3.52
N LEU A 10 -8.86 14.94 2.56
CA LEU A 10 -8.53 15.46 1.23
C LEU A 10 -9.75 15.97 0.48
N VAL A 11 -10.87 15.24 0.51
CA VAL A 11 -12.12 15.66 -0.14
C VAL A 11 -12.61 16.99 0.44
N LEU A 12 -12.62 17.14 1.77
CA LEU A 12 -13.01 18.41 2.41
C LEU A 12 -12.07 19.56 2.04
N VAL A 13 -10.76 19.31 1.93
CA VAL A 13 -9.79 20.30 1.47
C VAL A 13 -10.07 20.70 0.03
N TRP A 14 -10.36 19.75 -0.86
CA TRP A 14 -10.72 20.02 -2.25
C TRP A 14 -12.00 20.83 -2.38
N ASP A 15 -13.03 20.49 -1.63
CA ASP A 15 -14.30 21.23 -1.63
C ASP A 15 -14.08 22.69 -1.16
N ALA A 16 -13.30 22.88 -0.09
CA ALA A 16 -12.98 24.21 0.41
C ALA A 16 -12.17 25.03 -0.62
N CYS A 17 -11.20 24.40 -1.27
CA CYS A 17 -10.40 25.02 -2.33
C CYS A 17 -11.26 25.37 -3.55
N ALA A 18 -12.15 24.48 -3.99
CA ALA A 18 -13.07 24.73 -5.10
C ALA A 18 -14.01 25.92 -4.81
N ARG A 19 -14.57 25.98 -3.59
CA ARG A 19 -15.39 27.12 -3.13
C ARG A 19 -14.59 28.42 -3.08
N ARG A 20 -13.33 28.38 -2.64
CA ARG A 20 -12.44 29.55 -2.63
C ARG A 20 -12.20 30.06 -4.06
N THR A 21 -11.92 29.18 -5.01
CA THR A 21 -11.73 29.52 -6.42
C THR A 21 -13.01 30.08 -7.05
N ALA A 22 -14.18 29.62 -6.61
CA ALA A 22 -15.49 30.14 -7.03
C ALA A 22 -15.90 31.47 -6.35
N GLY A 23 -15.04 32.05 -5.49
CA GLY A 23 -15.31 33.35 -4.84
C GLY A 23 -16.27 33.29 -3.64
N VAL A 24 -16.52 32.10 -3.07
CA VAL A 24 -17.38 31.97 -1.88
C VAL A 24 -16.71 32.63 -0.66
N ARG A 25 -17.42 33.54 0.03
CA ARG A 25 -16.90 34.31 1.18
C ARG A 25 -16.38 33.46 2.34
N ARG A 26 -17.07 32.36 2.68
CA ARG A 26 -16.72 31.46 3.79
C ARG A 26 -16.58 30.02 3.28
N PRO A 27 -15.48 29.69 2.56
CA PRO A 27 -15.36 28.41 1.85
C PRO A 27 -15.45 27.21 2.81
N TRP A 28 -14.69 27.24 3.90
CA TRP A 28 -14.67 26.17 4.90
C TRP A 28 -16.01 25.95 5.61
N ALA A 29 -16.69 27.03 6.02
CA ALA A 29 -18.00 26.93 6.66
C ALA A 29 -19.04 26.37 5.68
N GLY A 30 -18.97 26.76 4.40
CA GLY A 30 -19.80 26.21 3.34
C GLY A 30 -19.56 24.71 3.13
N THR A 31 -18.30 24.29 3.10
CA THR A 31 -17.92 22.87 3.00
C THR A 31 -18.43 22.06 4.17
N LEU A 32 -18.21 22.51 5.40
CA LEU A 32 -18.70 21.79 6.58
C LEU A 32 -20.23 21.71 6.64
N ALA A 33 -20.93 22.76 6.21
CA ALA A 33 -22.38 22.78 6.25
C ALA A 33 -23.05 21.96 5.13
N ARG A 34 -22.41 21.82 3.96
CA ARG A 34 -23.02 21.21 2.77
C ARG A 34 -22.41 19.89 2.36
N ASP A 35 -21.10 19.73 2.56
CA ASP A 35 -20.34 18.62 2.00
C ASP A 35 -20.00 17.58 3.07
N LEU A 36 -20.02 17.94 4.37
CA LEU A 36 -19.76 17.00 5.46
C LEU A 36 -20.74 15.82 5.48
N GLY A 37 -22.04 16.07 5.24
CA GLY A 37 -23.07 15.03 5.19
C GLY A 37 -22.83 14.04 4.05
N PRO A 38 -22.78 14.49 2.78
CA PRO A 38 -22.43 13.65 1.64
C PRO A 38 -21.08 12.94 1.78
N ALA A 39 -20.05 13.64 2.29
CA ALA A 39 -18.74 13.05 2.54
C ALA A 39 -18.82 11.96 3.62
N SER A 40 -19.59 12.15 4.69
CA SER A 40 -19.80 11.13 5.72
C SER A 40 -20.53 9.90 5.16
N TRP A 41 -21.52 10.08 4.29
CA TRP A 41 -22.14 8.97 3.57
C TRP A 41 -21.12 8.18 2.73
N ALA A 42 -20.36 8.88 1.88
CA ALA A 42 -19.43 8.25 0.94
C ALA A 42 -18.17 7.67 1.63
N MET A 43 -17.66 8.31 2.68
CA MET A 43 -16.37 7.96 3.32
C MET A 43 -16.52 7.20 4.64
N ALA A 44 -17.73 7.11 5.21
CA ALA A 44 -17.99 6.30 6.39
C ALA A 44 -19.03 5.21 6.12
N LEU A 45 -20.24 5.55 5.69
CA LEU A 45 -21.33 4.57 5.57
C LEU A 45 -21.08 3.54 4.46
N VAL A 46 -20.64 3.98 3.28
CA VAL A 46 -20.32 3.07 2.17
C VAL A 46 -19.17 2.11 2.55
N PRO A 47 -18.01 2.56 3.09
CA PRO A 47 -16.95 1.66 3.54
C PRO A 47 -17.35 0.72 4.66
N VAL A 48 -18.15 1.18 5.64
CA VAL A 48 -18.65 0.32 6.73
C VAL A 48 -19.58 -0.75 6.15
N GLY A 49 -20.49 -0.38 5.26
CA GLY A 49 -21.38 -1.32 4.57
C GLY A 49 -20.58 -2.34 3.74
N ALA A 50 -19.58 -1.89 2.98
CA ALA A 50 -18.69 -2.76 2.22
C ALA A 50 -17.91 -3.71 3.14
N TYR A 51 -17.39 -3.23 4.27
CA TYR A 51 -16.72 -4.08 5.27
C TYR A 51 -17.68 -5.13 5.84
N LEU A 52 -18.86 -4.75 6.30
CA LEU A 52 -19.83 -5.72 6.80
C LEU A 52 -20.25 -6.74 5.72
N ALA A 53 -20.37 -6.29 4.47
CA ALA A 53 -20.67 -7.15 3.34
C ALA A 53 -19.54 -8.13 3.05
N THR A 54 -18.25 -7.74 3.13
CA THR A 54 -17.14 -8.69 2.93
C THR A 54 -17.04 -9.71 4.07
N TRP A 55 -17.56 -9.40 5.25
CA TRP A 55 -17.66 -10.33 6.38
C TRP A 55 -18.89 -11.25 6.34
N TRP A 56 -19.67 -11.26 5.25
CA TRP A 56 -20.89 -12.07 5.14
C TRP A 56 -20.67 -13.56 5.47
N ALA A 57 -19.55 -14.14 5.05
CA ALA A 57 -19.26 -15.56 5.26
C ALA A 57 -18.97 -15.86 6.74
N TRP A 58 -18.24 -14.99 7.43
CA TRP A 58 -18.04 -15.08 8.88
C TRP A 58 -19.37 -14.88 9.62
N LEU A 59 -20.18 -13.89 9.20
CA LEU A 59 -21.49 -13.63 9.80
C LEU A 59 -22.46 -14.81 9.66
N ARG A 60 -22.35 -15.62 8.60
CA ARG A 60 -23.15 -16.84 8.42
C ARG A 60 -22.50 -18.11 8.96
N SER A 61 -21.25 -18.04 9.38
CA SER A 61 -20.52 -19.21 9.88
C SER A 61 -21.09 -19.67 11.22
N GLU A 62 -21.10 -20.98 11.43
CA GLU A 62 -21.42 -21.60 12.73
C GLU A 62 -20.14 -21.83 13.56
N THR A 63 -18.98 -21.95 12.90
CA THR A 63 -17.71 -22.36 13.50
C THR A 63 -16.62 -21.28 13.41
N GLY A 64 -16.97 -20.08 12.95
CA GLY A 64 -16.05 -18.97 12.84
C GLY A 64 -15.46 -18.57 14.19
N VAL A 65 -14.17 -18.26 14.21
CA VAL A 65 -13.47 -17.79 15.42
C VAL A 65 -14.22 -16.59 16.01
N ASP A 66 -14.56 -16.70 17.30
CA ASP A 66 -15.32 -15.73 18.09
C ASP A 66 -16.67 -15.29 17.48
N ARG A 67 -17.23 -16.07 16.55
CA ARG A 67 -18.50 -15.73 15.89
C ARG A 67 -19.67 -15.67 16.88
N HIS A 68 -19.65 -16.54 17.88
CA HIS A 68 -20.65 -16.63 18.93
C HIS A 68 -20.10 -16.11 20.27
N ALA A 69 -19.39 -14.99 20.27
CA ALA A 69 -18.78 -14.46 21.49
C ALA A 69 -19.79 -14.07 22.58
N VAL A 70 -20.97 -13.58 22.20
CA VAL A 70 -22.05 -13.26 23.13
C VAL A 70 -22.62 -14.53 23.75
N GLY A 71 -22.67 -14.57 25.09
CA GLY A 71 -23.07 -15.73 25.88
C GLY A 71 -21.90 -16.67 26.25
N HIS A 72 -20.71 -16.45 25.68
CA HIS A 72 -19.52 -17.25 25.92
C HIS A 72 -18.38 -16.39 26.49
N GLN A 73 -17.78 -15.52 25.67
CA GLN A 73 -16.69 -14.61 26.05
C GLN A 73 -17.20 -13.28 26.59
N ILE A 74 -18.38 -12.82 26.17
CA ILE A 74 -19.00 -11.57 26.63
C ILE A 74 -20.45 -11.81 27.03
N GLY A 75 -20.95 -11.07 28.03
CA GLY A 75 -22.30 -11.23 28.56
C GLY A 75 -23.41 -10.89 27.56
N THR A 76 -24.60 -11.43 27.76
CA THR A 76 -25.80 -11.14 26.95
C THR A 76 -26.34 -9.73 27.22
N ASP A 77 -26.24 -9.28 28.47
CA ASP A 77 -26.77 -8.00 28.93
C ASP A 77 -25.75 -6.85 28.87
N GLY A 78 -26.17 -5.66 29.30
CA GLY A 78 -25.32 -4.47 29.42
C GLY A 78 -25.74 -3.31 28.51
N PRO A 79 -24.99 -2.20 28.53
CA PRO A 79 -25.38 -0.95 27.86
C PRO A 79 -25.57 -1.08 26.35
N PHE A 80 -24.91 -2.06 25.72
CA PHE A 80 -24.95 -2.31 24.27
C PHE A 80 -25.76 -3.56 23.91
N SER A 81 -26.59 -4.08 24.80
CA SER A 81 -27.40 -5.29 24.53
C SER A 81 -28.40 -5.11 23.38
N PHE A 82 -28.78 -3.86 23.07
CA PHE A 82 -29.61 -3.50 21.93
C PHE A 82 -28.93 -3.74 20.56
N VAL A 83 -27.60 -3.84 20.52
CA VAL A 83 -26.85 -4.14 19.29
C VAL A 83 -26.93 -5.64 19.01
N PRO A 84 -27.24 -6.08 17.77
CA PRO A 84 -27.31 -7.49 17.43
C PRO A 84 -26.08 -8.29 17.89
N ALA A 85 -26.32 -9.47 18.46
CA ALA A 85 -25.26 -10.31 19.03
C ALA A 85 -24.11 -10.57 18.05
N ALA A 86 -24.41 -10.79 16.76
CA ALA A 86 -23.40 -11.00 15.72
C ALA A 86 -22.46 -9.79 15.54
N LEU A 87 -22.98 -8.56 15.61
CA LEU A 87 -22.16 -7.35 15.49
C LEU A 87 -21.32 -7.11 16.76
N ARG A 88 -21.86 -7.43 17.93
CA ARG A 88 -21.11 -7.39 19.19
C ARG A 88 -19.97 -8.41 19.19
N SER A 89 -20.22 -9.61 18.71
CA SER A 89 -19.18 -10.63 18.50
C SER A 89 -18.13 -10.16 17.50
N LEU A 90 -18.54 -9.52 16.39
CA LEU A 90 -17.59 -9.00 15.40
C LEU A 90 -16.72 -7.88 15.99
N TRP A 91 -17.30 -7.02 16.83
CA TRP A 91 -16.53 -6.00 17.55
C TRP A 91 -15.55 -6.66 18.53
N TYR A 92 -15.99 -7.60 19.35
CA TYR A 92 -15.11 -8.34 20.26
C TYR A 92 -13.92 -8.96 19.50
N TYR A 93 -14.21 -9.65 18.40
CA TYR A 93 -13.21 -10.28 17.57
C TYR A 93 -12.25 -9.27 16.93
N SER A 94 -12.77 -8.17 16.38
CA SER A 94 -11.97 -7.09 15.82
C SER A 94 -11.04 -6.44 16.87
N ALA A 95 -11.54 -6.27 18.09
CA ALA A 95 -10.74 -5.76 19.20
C ALA A 95 -9.65 -6.76 19.64
N ALA A 96 -9.93 -8.06 19.60
CA ALA A 96 -8.92 -9.09 19.84
C ALA A 96 -7.83 -9.08 18.76
N ILE A 97 -8.21 -8.97 17.48
CA ILE A 97 -7.27 -8.81 16.36
C ILE A 97 -6.40 -7.58 16.59
N LEU A 98 -7.00 -6.42 16.91
CA LEU A 98 -6.24 -5.19 17.15
C LEU A 98 -5.25 -5.35 18.30
N ARG A 99 -5.69 -5.85 19.46
CA ARG A 99 -4.81 -6.08 20.62
C ARG A 99 -3.65 -7.01 20.28
N PHE A 100 -3.89 -8.09 19.55
CA PHE A 100 -2.80 -8.97 19.11
C PHE A 100 -1.79 -8.21 18.23
N HIS A 101 -2.27 -7.45 17.24
CA HIS A 101 -1.39 -6.73 16.31
C HIS A 101 -0.64 -5.55 16.95
N GLU A 102 -1.23 -4.89 17.94
CA GLU A 102 -0.57 -3.84 18.73
C GLU A 102 0.57 -4.38 19.59
N ASN A 103 0.41 -5.60 20.12
CA ASN A 103 1.37 -6.26 21.01
C ASN A 103 2.30 -7.26 20.29
N LEU A 104 2.21 -7.37 18.96
CA LEU A 104 3.13 -8.18 18.16
C LEU A 104 4.47 -7.45 17.97
N VAL A 105 5.23 -7.35 19.05
CA VAL A 105 6.50 -6.62 19.10
C VAL A 105 7.67 -7.45 18.56
N THR A 106 8.63 -6.78 17.95
CA THR A 106 9.89 -7.38 17.50
C THR A 106 10.63 -7.98 18.70
N PRO A 107 10.94 -9.29 18.72
CA PRO A 107 11.72 -9.92 19.78
C PRO A 107 13.22 -9.58 19.67
N ALA A 108 14.01 -9.95 20.69
CA ALA A 108 15.47 -9.73 20.69
C ALA A 108 16.19 -10.41 19.50
N HIS A 109 15.65 -11.55 19.05
CA HIS A 109 16.08 -12.25 17.84
C HIS A 109 14.98 -12.10 16.78
N PRO A 110 14.99 -11.01 15.98
CA PRO A 110 13.96 -10.76 15.00
C PRO A 110 13.95 -11.83 13.92
N HIS A 111 12.80 -11.97 13.25
CA HIS A 111 12.71 -12.82 12.08
C HIS A 111 13.71 -12.34 11.01
N PRO A 112 14.46 -13.21 10.32
CA PRO A 112 15.52 -12.79 9.39
C PRO A 112 15.05 -11.82 8.30
N TRP A 113 13.82 -12.00 7.82
CA TRP A 113 13.20 -11.17 6.78
C TRP A 113 12.34 -10.01 7.32
N GLU A 114 12.39 -9.73 8.62
CA GLU A 114 11.75 -8.54 9.19
C GLU A 114 12.33 -7.28 8.55
N SER A 115 11.48 -6.28 8.26
CA SER A 115 11.91 -4.97 7.79
C SER A 115 11.07 -3.84 8.38
N LYS A 116 11.56 -2.60 8.27
CA LYS A 116 10.99 -1.45 8.96
C LYS A 116 10.62 -0.34 7.97
N PRO A 117 9.64 0.52 8.31
CA PRO A 117 9.02 1.44 7.35
C PRO A 117 9.98 2.42 6.67
N TRP A 118 11.12 2.75 7.26
CA TRP A 118 12.13 3.60 6.60
C TRP A 118 12.81 2.93 5.40
N SER A 119 12.93 1.59 5.36
CA SER A 119 13.58 0.88 4.25
C SER A 119 12.61 0.54 3.10
N TRP A 120 11.32 0.75 3.32
CA TRP A 120 10.25 0.30 2.43
C TRP A 120 10.04 1.13 1.17
N PRO A 121 10.11 2.48 1.17
CA PRO A 121 9.83 3.27 -0.03
C PRO A 121 10.65 2.85 -1.25
N MET A 122 11.91 2.48 -1.03
CA MET A 122 12.82 2.04 -2.08
C MET A 122 12.98 0.52 -2.16
N GLY A 123 12.19 -0.27 -1.43
CA GLY A 123 12.31 -1.73 -1.43
C GLY A 123 13.70 -2.24 -1.02
N LEU A 124 14.36 -1.54 -0.09
CA LEU A 124 15.77 -1.82 0.24
C LEU A 124 15.95 -3.12 1.04
N ARG A 125 14.87 -3.63 1.65
CA ARG A 125 14.85 -4.91 2.38
C ARG A 125 13.62 -5.72 1.98
N PRO A 126 13.72 -6.53 0.92
CA PRO A 126 12.67 -7.42 0.43
C PRO A 126 12.42 -8.58 1.42
N MET A 127 11.46 -9.45 1.10
CA MET A 127 11.08 -10.59 1.94
C MET A 127 11.07 -11.89 1.15
N LEU A 128 11.67 -12.95 1.69
CA LEU A 128 11.62 -14.29 1.13
C LEU A 128 10.37 -15.04 1.61
N TYR A 129 9.60 -15.60 0.68
CA TYR A 129 8.44 -16.45 0.96
C TYR A 129 8.75 -17.94 0.84
N TYR A 130 9.64 -18.31 -0.08
CA TYR A 130 10.00 -19.70 -0.36
C TYR A 130 11.46 -19.78 -0.77
N TYR A 131 12.13 -20.84 -0.35
CA TYR A 131 13.51 -21.15 -0.74
C TYR A 131 13.78 -22.64 -0.61
N GLU A 132 14.22 -23.25 -1.70
CA GLU A 132 14.76 -24.59 -1.73
C GLU A 132 16.06 -24.62 -2.53
N SER A 133 16.94 -25.53 -2.17
CA SER A 133 18.22 -25.70 -2.85
C SER A 133 18.64 -27.17 -2.96
N GLY A 134 19.59 -27.43 -3.85
CA GLY A 134 20.15 -28.77 -4.04
C GLY A 134 19.14 -29.74 -4.67
N ALA A 135 18.96 -30.91 -4.06
CA ALA A 135 18.09 -31.97 -4.59
C ALA A 135 16.59 -31.68 -4.44
N ALA A 136 16.21 -30.72 -3.59
CA ALA A 136 14.81 -30.32 -3.42
C ALA A 136 14.33 -29.38 -4.54
N ALA A 137 15.24 -28.57 -5.10
CA ALA A 137 14.89 -27.66 -6.19
C ALA A 137 14.62 -28.43 -7.51
N PRO A 138 13.60 -28.04 -8.30
CA PRO A 138 13.21 -28.67 -9.59
C PRO A 138 14.28 -28.82 -10.70
N GLY A 139 15.55 -28.50 -10.44
CA GLY A 139 16.64 -28.61 -11.40
C GLY A 139 16.72 -27.44 -12.39
N CYS A 140 17.93 -27.11 -12.80
CA CYS A 140 18.29 -25.94 -13.61
C CYS A 140 19.36 -26.30 -14.65
N GLY A 141 19.42 -27.58 -15.05
CA GLY A 141 20.41 -28.12 -15.99
C GLY A 141 21.77 -28.48 -15.40
N ARG A 142 21.99 -28.28 -14.09
CA ARG A 142 23.22 -28.65 -13.37
C ARG A 142 22.93 -28.97 -11.89
N PRO A 143 23.84 -29.62 -11.15
CA PRO A 143 23.68 -29.84 -9.72
C PRO A 143 23.67 -28.53 -8.92
N GLY A 144 22.97 -28.53 -7.78
CA GLY A 144 23.01 -27.42 -6.81
C GLY A 144 22.11 -26.22 -7.13
N CYS A 145 20.96 -26.44 -7.76
CA CYS A 145 20.03 -25.37 -8.11
C CYS A 145 19.38 -24.73 -6.90
N VAL A 146 18.82 -23.53 -7.10
CA VAL A 146 18.05 -22.75 -6.13
C VAL A 146 16.70 -22.43 -6.74
N ALA A 147 15.63 -22.61 -5.98
CA ALA A 147 14.29 -22.14 -6.32
C ALA A 147 13.79 -21.25 -5.18
N SER A 148 13.37 -20.02 -5.48
CA SER A 148 12.91 -19.08 -4.46
C SER A 148 11.73 -18.24 -4.94
N VAL A 149 10.86 -17.87 -3.98
CA VAL A 149 9.83 -16.86 -4.18
C VAL A 149 10.13 -15.71 -3.25
N MET A 150 10.39 -14.54 -3.81
CA MET A 150 10.82 -13.36 -3.10
C MET A 150 9.91 -12.19 -3.43
N LEU A 151 9.37 -11.57 -2.38
CA LEU A 151 8.68 -10.31 -2.50
C LEU A 151 9.70 -9.18 -2.65
N VAL A 152 9.93 -8.80 -3.91
CA VAL A 152 10.77 -7.68 -4.30
C VAL A 152 10.06 -6.88 -5.39
N GLY A 153 10.07 -5.57 -5.25
CA GLY A 153 9.60 -4.67 -6.31
C GLY A 153 10.72 -4.43 -7.32
N THR A 154 10.40 -4.14 -8.58
CA THR A 154 11.41 -3.81 -9.60
C THR A 154 12.25 -2.60 -9.17
N PRO A 155 13.56 -2.74 -8.92
CA PRO A 155 14.42 -1.62 -8.56
C PRO A 155 14.32 -0.42 -9.49
N ALA A 156 14.19 -0.64 -10.80
CA ALA A 156 14.04 0.43 -11.79
C ALA A 156 12.86 1.37 -11.51
N MET A 157 11.82 0.87 -10.82
CA MET A 157 10.68 1.67 -10.37
C MET A 157 10.84 2.10 -8.92
N TRP A 158 11.10 1.15 -8.01
CA TRP A 158 11.08 1.41 -6.57
C TRP A 158 12.22 2.30 -6.09
N TRP A 159 13.40 2.27 -6.72
CA TRP A 159 14.50 3.14 -6.29
C TRP A 159 14.26 4.62 -6.62
N LEU A 160 13.33 4.93 -7.52
CA LEU A 160 12.92 6.29 -7.83
C LEU A 160 11.86 6.86 -6.88
N THR A 161 11.42 6.10 -5.88
CA THR A 161 10.35 6.55 -4.98
C THR A 161 10.67 7.88 -4.32
N LEU A 162 11.87 8.08 -3.75
CA LEU A 162 12.20 9.35 -3.09
C LEU A 162 12.14 10.56 -4.02
N PRO A 163 12.85 10.60 -5.17
CA PRO A 163 12.75 11.75 -6.07
C PRO A 163 11.34 11.96 -6.61
N VAL A 164 10.58 10.88 -6.89
CA VAL A 164 9.19 10.97 -7.34
C VAL A 164 8.28 11.58 -6.27
N LEU A 165 8.42 11.18 -5.00
CA LEU A 165 7.63 11.74 -3.90
C LEU A 165 7.99 13.20 -3.61
N VAL A 166 9.28 13.55 -3.69
CA VAL A 166 9.73 14.95 -3.55
C VAL A 166 9.14 15.81 -4.66
N TRP A 167 9.18 15.33 -5.92
CA TRP A 167 8.56 16.03 -7.04
C TRP A 167 7.06 16.17 -6.86
N ALA A 168 6.38 15.10 -6.49
CA ALA A 168 4.94 15.11 -6.23
C ALA A 168 4.58 16.13 -5.14
N LEU A 169 5.35 16.18 -4.05
CA LEU A 169 5.14 17.14 -2.97
C LEU A 169 5.33 18.57 -3.45
N TRP A 170 6.41 18.82 -4.20
CA TRP A 170 6.67 20.12 -4.80
C TRP A 170 5.50 20.56 -5.71
N ARG A 171 4.97 19.67 -6.56
CA ARG A 171 3.80 19.95 -7.41
C ARG A 171 2.52 20.17 -6.62
N ALA A 172 2.29 19.42 -5.54
CA ALA A 172 1.11 19.59 -4.71
C ALA A 172 1.12 20.93 -3.92
N VAL A 173 2.29 21.49 -3.62
CA VAL A 173 2.44 22.71 -2.81
C VAL A 173 2.61 23.98 -3.66
N THR A 174 3.46 23.94 -4.71
CA THR A 174 3.83 25.14 -5.47
C THR A 174 2.91 25.47 -6.65
N GLY A 175 2.27 24.45 -7.23
CA GLY A 175 1.31 24.60 -8.31
C GLY A 175 0.16 23.63 -8.07
N PRO A 176 -0.68 23.87 -7.04
CA PRO A 176 -1.44 22.87 -6.28
C PRO A 176 -2.27 21.93 -7.15
N ASP A 177 -1.58 20.94 -7.68
CA ASP A 177 -2.12 19.98 -8.63
C ASP A 177 -2.78 18.85 -7.84
N TRP A 178 -4.10 18.83 -7.89
CA TRP A 178 -4.92 17.88 -7.14
C TRP A 178 -4.54 16.43 -7.42
N ARG A 179 -4.00 16.11 -8.60
CA ARG A 179 -3.57 14.75 -8.98
C ARG A 179 -2.43 14.28 -8.09
N TYR A 180 -1.42 15.13 -7.89
CA TYR A 180 -0.31 14.81 -7.01
C TYR A 180 -0.74 14.78 -5.53
N ALA A 181 -1.63 15.69 -5.12
CA ALA A 181 -2.19 15.67 -3.76
C ALA A 181 -2.94 14.36 -3.47
N ALA A 182 -3.75 13.86 -4.43
CA ALA A 182 -4.47 12.59 -4.31
C ALA A 182 -3.52 11.41 -4.10
N VAL A 183 -2.48 11.36 -4.93
CA VAL A 183 -1.50 10.28 -4.91
C VAL A 183 -0.67 10.30 -3.64
N LEU A 184 -0.18 11.47 -3.22
CA LEU A 184 0.54 11.64 -1.96
C LEU A 184 -0.32 11.26 -0.76
N THR A 185 -1.61 11.61 -0.77
CA THR A 185 -2.54 11.24 0.30
C THR A 185 -2.65 9.73 0.42
N GLY A 186 -2.87 9.02 -0.69
CA GLY A 186 -2.91 7.56 -0.68
C GLY A 186 -1.58 6.92 -0.27
N TYR A 187 -0.46 7.41 -0.81
CA TYR A 187 0.85 6.89 -0.46
C TYR A 187 1.16 7.09 1.04
N ALA A 188 0.95 8.31 1.55
CA ALA A 188 1.20 8.65 2.95
C ALA A 188 0.25 7.90 3.90
N ALA A 189 -1.02 7.72 3.54
CA ALA A 189 -1.98 7.00 4.37
C ALA A 189 -1.65 5.51 4.54
N GLY A 190 -0.96 4.91 3.58
CA GLY A 190 -0.49 3.53 3.67
C GLY A 190 0.89 3.37 4.29
N TRP A 191 1.72 4.43 4.30
CA TRP A 191 3.11 4.37 4.76
C TRP A 191 3.35 5.02 6.14
N LEU A 192 2.86 6.25 6.37
CA LEU A 192 3.15 7.00 7.60
C LEU A 192 2.60 6.36 8.88
N PRO A 193 1.42 5.71 8.90
CA PRO A 193 0.90 5.12 10.14
C PRO A 193 1.80 4.03 10.74
N TRP A 194 2.67 3.41 9.94
CA TRP A 194 3.61 2.41 10.44
C TRP A 194 4.65 2.98 11.40
N PHE A 195 4.86 4.29 11.42
CA PHE A 195 5.73 4.95 12.39
C PHE A 195 5.07 5.12 13.78
N LEU A 196 3.75 4.93 13.90
CA LEU A 196 3.04 5.05 15.19
C LEU A 196 3.32 3.87 16.15
N ASN A 197 3.69 2.70 15.62
CA ASN A 197 4.04 1.52 16.41
C ASN A 197 5.31 0.86 15.85
N ILE A 198 6.44 1.57 15.93
CA ILE A 198 7.69 1.16 15.27
C ILE A 198 8.32 -0.12 15.86
N HIS A 199 8.00 -0.42 17.12
CA HIS A 199 8.47 -1.61 17.83
C HIS A 199 7.78 -2.89 17.37
N ARG A 200 6.69 -2.79 16.61
CA ARG A 200 5.98 -3.93 16.05
C ARG A 200 6.87 -4.70 15.08
N GLN A 201 6.74 -6.02 15.06
CA GLN A 201 7.32 -6.87 14.03
C GLN A 201 6.63 -6.59 12.68
N MET A 202 7.41 -6.25 11.65
CA MET A 202 6.88 -5.80 10.36
C MET A 202 7.67 -6.34 9.18
N TYR A 203 7.08 -6.27 7.99
CA TYR A 203 7.62 -6.84 6.77
C TYR A 203 7.30 -5.98 5.57
N PHE A 204 8.04 -6.18 4.49
CA PHE A 204 7.91 -5.36 3.28
C PHE A 204 6.55 -5.49 2.58
N PHE A 205 5.82 -6.60 2.74
CA PHE A 205 4.50 -6.80 2.12
C PHE A 205 3.43 -5.78 2.53
N TYR A 206 3.64 -5.05 3.63
CA TYR A 206 2.76 -3.95 4.00
C TYR A 206 2.79 -2.78 3.01
N MET A 207 3.76 -2.74 2.09
CA MET A 207 3.78 -1.79 0.98
C MET A 207 2.93 -2.20 -0.22
N THR A 208 2.42 -3.43 -0.28
CA THR A 208 1.60 -3.88 -1.42
C THR A 208 0.38 -2.97 -1.67
N PRO A 209 -0.39 -2.54 -0.66
CA PRO A 209 -1.47 -1.56 -0.86
C PRO A 209 -1.00 -0.15 -1.24
N VAL A 210 0.28 0.18 -1.02
CA VAL A 210 0.89 1.48 -1.36
C VAL A 210 1.35 1.52 -2.81
N ALA A 211 1.72 0.36 -3.39
CA ALA A 211 2.30 0.26 -4.72
C ALA A 211 1.48 0.94 -5.84
N PRO A 212 0.12 0.84 -5.89
CA PRO A 212 -0.65 1.55 -6.92
C PRO A 212 -0.46 3.07 -6.88
N PHE A 213 -0.33 3.68 -5.71
CA PHE A 213 -0.09 5.11 -5.58
C PHE A 213 1.30 5.50 -6.08
N LEU A 214 2.32 4.68 -5.82
CA LEU A 214 3.64 4.89 -6.39
C LEU A 214 3.61 4.82 -7.93
N VAL A 215 2.92 3.82 -8.48
CA VAL A 215 2.76 3.67 -9.95
C VAL A 215 2.08 4.89 -10.55
N ILE A 216 1.00 5.40 -9.92
CA ILE A 216 0.33 6.62 -10.38
C ILE A 216 1.27 7.84 -10.25
N ALA A 217 2.04 7.95 -9.16
CA ALA A 217 3.01 9.05 -8.98
C ALA A 217 4.04 9.07 -10.11
N VAL A 218 4.66 7.91 -10.39
CA VAL A 218 5.60 7.73 -11.49
C VAL A 218 4.93 8.08 -12.82
N THR A 219 3.70 7.62 -13.04
CA THR A 219 2.94 7.88 -14.27
C THR A 219 2.66 9.38 -14.46
N LEU A 220 2.36 10.12 -13.40
CA LEU A 220 2.19 11.59 -13.47
C LEU A 220 3.50 12.28 -13.87
N VAL A 221 4.64 11.86 -13.28
CA VAL A 221 5.96 12.38 -13.65
C VAL A 221 6.30 12.07 -15.11
N LEU A 222 6.07 10.83 -15.56
CA LEU A 222 6.26 10.44 -16.96
C LEU A 222 5.35 11.21 -17.90
N GLY A 223 4.11 11.50 -17.49
CA GLY A 223 3.17 12.33 -18.24
C GLY A 223 3.69 13.75 -18.46
N GLU A 224 4.44 14.32 -17.51
CA GLU A 224 5.09 15.62 -17.68
C GLU A 224 6.31 15.54 -18.60
N ILE A 225 7.12 14.48 -18.48
CA ILE A 225 8.28 14.23 -19.36
C ILE A 225 7.82 14.08 -20.82
N LEU A 226 6.76 13.31 -21.07
CA LEU A 226 6.10 13.22 -22.38
C LEU A 226 5.54 14.58 -22.80
N GLY A 227 4.90 15.24 -21.84
CA GLY A 227 4.16 16.52 -21.82
C GLY A 227 3.13 16.79 -22.90
N ARG A 228 2.91 18.09 -23.18
CA ARG A 228 1.61 18.60 -23.60
C ARG A 228 1.32 18.31 -25.07
N ALA A 229 0.03 18.17 -25.36
CA ALA A 229 -0.43 17.90 -26.72
C ALA A 229 -0.14 19.03 -27.73
N ARG A 230 0.06 20.25 -27.24
CA ARG A 230 0.36 21.43 -28.06
C ARG A 230 1.86 21.68 -28.25
N ASP A 231 2.72 20.90 -27.62
CA ASP A 231 4.16 21.09 -27.77
C ASP A 231 4.62 20.60 -29.14
N GLY A 232 5.72 21.18 -29.64
CA GLY A 232 6.28 20.83 -30.93
C GLY A 232 6.67 19.35 -31.04
N ALA A 233 6.68 18.85 -32.28
CA ALA A 233 6.93 17.44 -32.58
C ALA A 233 8.26 16.94 -32.01
N GLU A 234 9.32 17.74 -32.09
CA GLU A 234 10.64 17.39 -31.53
C GLU A 234 10.58 17.19 -30.01
N ARG A 235 10.05 18.16 -29.26
CA ARG A 235 9.93 18.10 -27.80
C ARG A 235 9.14 16.86 -27.36
N ARG A 236 7.99 16.62 -28.00
CA ARG A 236 7.13 15.47 -27.66
C ARG A 236 7.76 14.15 -28.10
N GLY A 237 8.49 14.14 -29.22
CA GLY A 237 9.26 12.99 -29.70
C GLY A 237 10.35 12.59 -28.72
N THR A 238 11.15 13.55 -28.23
CA THR A 238 12.17 13.30 -27.20
C THR A 238 11.53 12.81 -25.90
N GLY A 239 10.44 13.44 -25.45
CA GLY A 239 9.70 13.00 -24.25
C GLY A 239 9.18 11.57 -24.37
N LEU A 240 8.59 11.22 -25.52
CA LEU A 240 8.10 9.87 -25.79
C LEU A 240 9.23 8.85 -25.80
N LEU A 241 10.39 9.18 -26.39
CA LEU A 241 11.56 8.31 -26.38
C LEU A 241 12.02 8.02 -24.95
N VAL A 242 12.16 9.06 -24.11
CA VAL A 242 12.57 8.89 -22.70
C VAL A 242 11.58 8.03 -21.93
N VAL A 243 10.28 8.29 -22.06
CA VAL A 243 9.23 7.50 -21.40
C VAL A 243 9.25 6.05 -21.86
N SER A 244 9.39 5.80 -23.17
CA SER A 244 9.42 4.45 -23.74
C SER A 244 10.65 3.67 -23.27
N LEU A 245 11.83 4.30 -23.25
CA LEU A 245 13.05 3.69 -22.73
C LEU A 245 12.93 3.35 -21.24
N TYR A 246 12.36 4.25 -20.44
CA TYR A 246 12.15 4.01 -19.01
C TYR A 246 11.17 2.86 -18.75
N VAL A 247 10.01 2.85 -19.42
CA VAL A 247 9.04 1.75 -19.31
C VAL A 247 9.67 0.43 -19.77
N GLY A 248 10.42 0.44 -20.88
CA GLY A 248 11.19 -0.71 -21.35
C GLY A 248 12.20 -1.21 -20.32
N LEU A 249 12.91 -0.32 -19.63
CA LEU A 249 13.83 -0.67 -18.54
C LEU A 249 13.11 -1.33 -17.35
N VAL A 250 11.95 -0.81 -16.96
CA VAL A 250 11.14 -1.41 -15.87
C VAL A 250 10.66 -2.81 -16.25
N VAL A 251 10.23 -3.01 -17.50
CA VAL A 251 9.83 -4.33 -18.01
C VAL A 251 11.02 -5.28 -18.08
N ALA A 252 12.17 -4.83 -18.59
CA ALA A 252 13.39 -5.64 -18.63
C ALA A 252 13.84 -6.06 -17.22
N ASN A 253 13.77 -5.14 -16.26
CA ASN A 253 14.08 -5.43 -14.86
C ASN A 253 13.08 -6.43 -14.24
N PHE A 254 11.80 -6.35 -14.59
CA PHE A 254 10.80 -7.35 -14.18
C PHE A 254 11.10 -8.74 -14.74
N ILE A 255 11.45 -8.82 -16.04
CA ILE A 255 11.81 -10.09 -16.69
C ILE A 255 13.08 -10.68 -16.06
N TRP A 256 14.07 -9.84 -15.74
CA TRP A 256 15.29 -10.27 -15.05
C TRP A 256 14.99 -10.93 -13.70
N LEU A 257 14.07 -10.36 -12.91
CA LEU A 257 13.68 -10.89 -11.60
C LEU A 257 12.59 -11.97 -11.67
N TRP A 258 12.12 -12.34 -12.86
CA TRP A 258 11.01 -13.28 -13.03
C TRP A 258 11.22 -14.63 -12.32
N PRO A 259 12.43 -15.25 -12.35
CA PRO A 259 12.64 -16.53 -11.69
C PRO A 259 12.36 -16.46 -10.19
N ILE A 260 12.89 -15.45 -9.49
CA ILE A 260 12.69 -15.30 -8.04
C ILE A 260 11.30 -14.77 -7.67
N LEU A 261 10.56 -14.21 -8.62
CA LEU A 261 9.16 -13.82 -8.40
C LEU A 261 8.21 -15.01 -8.51
N THR A 262 8.59 -16.05 -9.24
CA THR A 262 7.72 -17.18 -9.61
C THR A 262 8.14 -18.53 -9.04
N GLY A 263 9.31 -18.64 -8.41
CA GLY A 263 9.82 -19.93 -7.92
C GLY A 263 10.58 -20.71 -8.99
N GLY A 264 11.03 -20.05 -10.05
CA GLY A 264 11.84 -20.68 -11.10
C GLY A 264 13.17 -21.20 -10.56
N SER A 265 13.56 -22.41 -10.98
CA SER A 265 14.86 -22.98 -10.61
C SER A 265 16.00 -22.36 -11.40
N ILE A 266 16.95 -21.74 -10.71
CA ILE A 266 18.12 -21.07 -11.27
C ILE A 266 19.40 -21.57 -10.63
N THR A 267 20.55 -21.25 -11.23
CA THR A 267 21.85 -21.60 -10.66
C THR A 267 22.17 -20.69 -9.47
N PRO A 268 23.03 -21.12 -8.52
CA PRO A 268 23.45 -20.27 -7.41
C PRO A 268 24.09 -18.95 -7.84
N GLU A 269 24.81 -18.94 -8.96
CA GLU A 269 25.43 -17.73 -9.50
C GLU A 269 24.37 -16.73 -10.00
N HIS A 270 23.33 -17.23 -10.68
CA HIS A 270 22.20 -16.39 -11.12
C HIS A 270 21.43 -15.84 -9.91
N TRP A 271 21.14 -16.68 -8.91
CA TRP A 271 20.52 -16.24 -7.65
C TRP A 271 21.31 -15.08 -7.02
N ASN A 272 22.63 -15.23 -6.86
CA ASN A 272 23.47 -14.18 -6.30
C ASN A 272 23.50 -12.90 -7.16
N ALA A 273 23.35 -13.02 -8.49
CA ALA A 273 23.28 -11.89 -9.40
C ALA A 273 21.94 -11.14 -9.33
N GLU A 274 20.86 -11.78 -8.90
CA GLU A 274 19.57 -11.13 -8.63
C GLU A 274 19.54 -10.44 -7.26
N LEU A 275 20.43 -10.82 -6.33
CA LEU A 275 20.57 -10.18 -5.01
C LEU A 275 21.46 -8.94 -5.03
N TRP A 276 20.91 -7.83 -5.51
CA TRP A 276 21.65 -6.59 -5.80
C TRP A 276 22.18 -5.84 -4.58
N LEU A 277 21.49 -5.94 -3.43
CA LEU A 277 21.92 -5.30 -2.19
C LEU A 277 22.33 -6.35 -1.16
N PRO A 278 23.30 -6.04 -0.26
CA PRO A 278 23.62 -6.92 0.86
C PRO A 278 22.41 -7.25 1.75
N SER A 279 21.45 -6.32 1.87
CA SER A 279 20.21 -6.47 2.64
C SER A 279 19.18 -7.41 2.00
N TRP A 280 19.45 -7.92 0.80
CA TRP A 280 18.60 -8.90 0.12
C TRP A 280 19.07 -10.34 0.38
N ARG A 281 20.17 -10.52 1.12
CA ARG A 281 20.76 -11.80 1.47
C ARG A 281 20.35 -12.24 2.86
#